data_AF-A0A2V8X4T2-F1
#
_entry.id   AF-A0A2V8X4T2-F1
#
_cell.length_a   1.000
_cell.length_b   1.000
_cell.length_c   1.000
_cell.angle_alpha   90.00
_cell.angle_beta   90.00
_cell.angle_gamma   90.00
#
_symmetry.space_group_name_H-M   'P 1'
#
loop_
_entity.id
_entity.type
_entity.pdbx_description
1 polymer ?
#
loop_
_entity_poly.entity_id
_entity_poly.type
_entity_poly.pdbx_seq_one_letter_code
_entity_poly.pdbx_strand_id
1 'polypeptide(L)'
;MAWPTDETKLKRVRALMKDQDLEALVVRAPDNVLYLSNYWCMKGYDALVFAREGESTLIALEPQLADAQRNSWTTEIRLFKGYDERDPRPPQYRSLDVALDVLKQAGLTRKIGVELNMDSNAEFL
;
A
#
# COMPACT_ATOMS: atom_id res chain seq x y z
N MET A 1 3.18 21.22 -6.25
CA MET A 1 3.92 21.02 -4.98
C MET A 1 3.36 19.76 -4.34
N ALA A 2 4.23 18.83 -3.95
CA ALA A 2 3.82 17.69 -3.12
C ALA A 2 3.43 18.20 -1.73
N TRP A 3 2.45 17.58 -1.10
CA TRP A 3 2.11 17.85 0.29
C TRP A 3 3.23 17.35 1.20
N PRO A 4 3.58 18.07 2.27
CA PRO A 4 4.61 17.61 3.20
C PRO A 4 4.21 16.26 3.83
N THR A 5 5.19 15.39 4.02
CA THR A 5 5.00 14.11 4.72
C THR A 5 4.68 14.38 6.19
N ASP A 6 3.55 13.84 6.67
CA ASP A 6 3.21 13.89 8.08
C ASP A 6 3.92 12.76 8.85
N GLU A 7 5.16 13.03 9.24
CA GLU A 7 5.99 12.11 10.02
C GLU A 7 5.38 11.74 11.37
N THR A 8 4.59 12.63 11.98
CA THR A 8 3.96 12.38 13.29
C THR A 8 2.87 11.31 13.16
N LYS A 9 2.03 11.42 12.12
CA LYS A 9 1.05 10.41 11.74
C LYS A 9 1.72 9.06 11.50
N LEU A 10 2.74 9.00 10.64
CA LEU A 10 3.40 7.74 10.29
C LEU A 10 4.06 7.08 11.50
N LYS A 11 4.69 7.85 12.40
CA LYS A 11 5.26 7.33 13.66
C LYS A 11 4.20 6.72 14.58
N ARG A 12 3.01 7.34 14.69
CA ARG A 12 1.89 6.77 15.48
C ARG A 12 1.44 5.42 14.92
N VAL A 13 1.28 5.30 13.60
CA VAL A 13 0.90 4.04 12.96
C VAL A 13 1.96 2.97 13.19
N ARG A 14 3.24 3.29 13.01
CA ARG A 14 4.35 2.35 13.26
C ARG A 14 4.46 1.93 14.73
N ALA A 15 4.13 2.81 15.67
CA ALA A 15 4.05 2.47 17.09
C ALA A 15 2.94 1.43 17.36
N LEU A 16 1.74 1.64 16.80
CA LEU A 16 0.64 0.67 16.92
C LEU A 16 1.00 -0.68 16.25
N MET A 17 1.67 -0.65 15.10
CA MET A 17 2.17 -1.88 14.46
C MET A 17 3.16 -2.62 15.36
N LYS A 18 4.05 -1.88 16.04
CA LYS A 18 4.99 -2.47 17.01
C LYS A 18 4.25 -3.12 18.17
N ASP A 19 3.24 -2.45 18.73
CA ASP A 19 2.44 -2.98 19.85
C ASP A 19 1.68 -4.26 19.46
N GLN A 20 1.31 -4.40 18.19
CA GLN A 20 0.64 -5.59 17.62
C GLN A 20 1.61 -6.61 17.00
N ASP A 21 2.92 -6.38 17.12
CA ASP A 21 3.99 -7.23 16.58
C ASP A 21 3.93 -7.43 15.04
N LEU A 22 3.47 -6.42 14.32
CA LEU A 22 3.34 -6.42 12.85
C LEU A 22 4.64 -5.99 12.18
N GLU A 23 5.03 -6.67 11.11
CA GLU A 23 6.16 -6.27 10.26
C GLU A 23 5.76 -5.30 9.17
N ALA A 24 4.55 -5.43 8.64
CA ALA A 24 3.99 -4.53 7.66
C ALA A 24 2.46 -4.54 7.68
N LEU A 25 1.86 -3.54 7.05
CA LEU A 25 0.46 -3.52 6.65
C LEU A 25 0.37 -3.63 5.13
N VAL A 26 -0.59 -4.39 4.63
CA VAL A 26 -1.05 -4.29 3.24
C VAL A 26 -2.39 -3.56 3.27
N VAL A 27 -2.37 -2.28 2.86
CA VAL A 27 -3.57 -1.44 2.79
C VAL A 27 -4.05 -1.31 1.34
N ARG A 28 -5.37 -1.34 1.15
CA ARG A 28 -6.06 -1.36 -0.16
C ARG A 28 -7.31 -0.48 -0.16
N ALA A 29 -7.89 -0.15 0.99
CA ALA A 29 -8.93 0.85 1.12
C ALA A 29 -8.37 2.19 0.62
N PRO A 30 -9.01 2.85 -0.37
CA PRO A 30 -8.45 4.05 -1.00
C PRO A 30 -8.11 5.17 -0.03
N ASP A 31 -8.93 5.33 1.02
CA ASP A 31 -8.71 6.32 2.07
C ASP A 31 -7.47 6.00 2.91
N ASN A 32 -7.20 4.72 3.19
CA ASN A 32 -6.00 4.31 3.94
C ASN A 32 -4.75 4.36 3.08
N VAL A 33 -4.86 4.04 1.78
CA VAL A 33 -3.77 4.25 0.81
C VAL A 33 -3.42 5.74 0.78
N LEU A 34 -4.39 6.64 0.65
CA LEU A 34 -4.16 8.08 0.75
C LEU A 34 -3.55 8.46 2.09
N TYR A 35 -4.17 8.03 3.19
CA TYR A 35 -3.77 8.39 4.54
C TYR A 35 -2.30 8.01 4.79
N LEU A 36 -1.85 6.87 4.28
CA LEU A 36 -0.49 6.38 4.51
C LEU A 36 0.51 6.73 3.41
N SER A 37 0.09 7.18 2.22
CA SER A 37 1.00 7.49 1.10
C SER A 37 0.98 8.95 0.64
N ASN A 38 -0.06 9.73 0.95
CA ASN A 38 -0.41 11.03 0.33
C ASN A 38 -0.87 10.94 -1.14
N TYR A 39 -1.02 9.75 -1.71
CA TYR A 39 -1.53 9.53 -3.07
C TYR A 39 -3.02 9.12 -3.05
N TRP A 40 -3.83 9.83 -3.85
CA TRP A 40 -5.26 9.53 -4.01
C TRP A 40 -5.50 8.61 -5.21
N CYS A 41 -5.94 7.38 -4.96
CA CYS A 41 -6.25 6.38 -5.99
C CYS A 41 -7.44 6.83 -6.84
N MET A 42 -7.40 6.70 -8.18
CA MET A 42 -8.53 7.09 -9.02
C MET A 42 -9.61 5.99 -9.06
N LYS A 43 -9.19 4.73 -9.14
CA LYS A 43 -10.10 3.57 -9.27
C LYS A 43 -10.19 2.70 -8.02
N GLY A 44 -9.25 2.85 -7.08
CA GLY A 44 -9.25 2.12 -5.81
C GLY A 44 -8.80 0.65 -5.95
N TYR A 45 -7.98 0.34 -6.95
CA TYR A 45 -7.36 -0.99 -7.11
C TYR A 45 -5.93 -1.03 -6.55
N ASP A 46 -5.38 0.14 -6.27
CA ASP A 46 -4.04 0.39 -5.76
C ASP A 46 -3.88 -0.18 -4.35
N ALA A 47 -2.63 -0.45 -3.96
CA ALA A 47 -2.31 -0.95 -2.63
C ALA A 47 -1.04 -0.27 -2.13
N LEU A 48 -0.79 -0.36 -0.83
CA LEU A 48 0.47 0.05 -0.22
C LEU A 48 0.93 -1.05 0.73
N VAL A 49 2.19 -1.47 0.56
CA VAL A 49 2.92 -2.24 1.57
C VAL A 49 3.61 -1.23 2.48
N PHE A 50 3.02 -1.00 3.65
CA PHE A 50 3.54 -0.08 4.66
C PHE A 50 4.35 -0.87 5.69
N ALA A 51 5.67 -0.88 5.53
CA ALA A 51 6.58 -1.58 6.44
C ALA A 51 6.68 -0.86 7.80
N ARG A 52 6.86 -1.60 8.90
CA ARG A 52 7.08 -1.03 10.24
C ARG A 52 8.41 -0.28 10.32
N GLU A 53 9.42 -0.79 9.62
CA GLU A 53 10.78 -0.26 9.54
C GLU A 53 11.22 -0.23 8.07
N GLY A 54 12.07 0.72 7.69
CA GLY A 54 12.56 0.86 6.31
C GLY A 54 11.53 1.44 5.32
N GLU A 55 11.76 1.17 4.05
CA GLU A 55 10.98 1.70 2.93
C GLU A 55 9.59 1.08 2.82
N SER A 56 8.62 1.86 2.36
CA SER A 56 7.27 1.41 2.03
C SER A 56 7.05 1.50 0.53
N THR A 57 6.27 0.58 -0.02
CA THR A 57 6.10 0.44 -1.47
C THR A 57 4.67 0.69 -1.88
N LEU A 58 4.46 1.75 -2.66
CA LEU A 58 3.17 2.02 -3.30
C LEU A 58 3.03 1.15 -4.54
N ILE A 59 1.85 0.55 -4.70
CA ILE A 59 1.49 -0.28 -5.84
C ILE A 59 0.39 0.46 -6.59
N ALA A 60 0.78 1.11 -7.68
CA ALA A 60 -0.09 2.02 -8.42
C ALA A 60 -0.52 1.44 -9.77
N LEU A 61 -1.73 1.78 -10.17
CA LEU A 61 -2.22 1.49 -11.51
C LEU A 61 -1.36 2.24 -12.55
N GLU A 62 -0.88 1.56 -13.60
CA GLU A 62 0.10 2.11 -14.57
C GLU A 62 -0.23 3.54 -15.07
N PRO A 63 -1.45 3.85 -15.56
CA PRO A 63 -1.86 5.21 -15.93
C PRO A 63 -1.68 6.30 -14.85
N GLN A 64 -1.59 5.92 -13.58
CA GLN A 64 -1.50 6.84 -12.44
C GLN A 64 -0.06 7.11 -11.98
N LEU A 65 0.96 6.58 -12.67
CA LEU A 65 2.37 6.76 -12.27
C LEU A 65 2.73 8.23 -12.03
N ALA A 66 2.34 9.14 -12.93
CA ALA A 66 2.68 10.56 -12.83
C ALA A 66 2.05 11.23 -11.59
N ASP A 67 0.85 10.81 -11.20
CA ASP A 67 0.17 11.31 -10.00
C ASP A 67 0.76 10.69 -8.74
N ALA A 68 1.10 9.40 -8.77
CA ALA A 68 1.77 8.70 -7.70
C ALA A 68 3.15 9.31 -7.40
N GLN A 69 3.98 9.53 -8.42
CA GLN A 69 5.30 10.18 -8.28
C GLN A 69 5.22 11.62 -7.78
N ARG A 70 4.16 12.34 -8.15
CA ARG A 70 3.98 13.75 -7.76
C ARG A 70 3.54 13.91 -6.32
N ASN A 71 2.71 13.01 -5.82
CA ASN A 71 1.98 13.20 -4.57
C ASN A 71 2.39 12.23 -3.46
N SER A 72 2.84 11.01 -3.81
CA SER A 72 3.25 10.03 -2.80
C SER A 72 4.57 10.45 -2.15
N TRP A 73 4.70 10.23 -0.84
CA TRP A 73 6.01 10.33 -0.18
C TRP A 73 6.88 9.09 -0.39
N THR A 74 6.30 7.95 -0.80
CA THR A 74 7.03 6.71 -1.02
C THR A 74 7.94 6.83 -2.23
N THR A 75 9.21 6.50 -2.07
CA THR A 75 10.20 6.51 -3.17
C THR A 75 10.08 5.29 -4.08
N GLU A 76 9.59 4.17 -3.53
CA GLU A 76 9.42 2.91 -4.23
C GLU A 76 7.97 2.76 -4.72
N ILE A 77 7.79 2.71 -6.04
CA ILE A 77 6.50 2.57 -6.72
C ILE A 77 6.59 1.38 -7.68
N ARG A 78 5.75 0.38 -7.45
CA ARG A 78 5.52 -0.74 -8.38
C ARG A 78 4.24 -0.51 -9.16
N LEU A 79 4.25 -0.89 -10.43
CA LEU A 79 3.10 -0.72 -11.31
C LEU A 79 2.42 -2.05 -11.61
N PHE A 80 1.09 -1.99 -11.77
CA PHE A 80 0.30 -3.09 -12.31
C PHE A 80 -0.61 -2.60 -13.43
N LYS A 81 -0.99 -3.52 -14.31
CA LYS A 81 -1.90 -3.24 -15.42
C LYS A 81 -3.36 -3.28 -14.97
N GLY A 82 -4.13 -2.27 -15.36
CA GLY A 82 -5.59 -2.29 -15.18
C GLY A 82 -6.23 -3.38 -16.02
N TYR A 83 -5.84 -3.45 -17.30
CA TYR A 83 -6.27 -4.48 -18.24
C TYR A 83 -5.08 -5.36 -18.64
N ASP A 84 -5.26 -6.68 -18.58
CA ASP A 84 -4.31 -7.65 -19.10
C ASP A 84 -5.06 -8.72 -19.88
N GLU A 85 -4.71 -8.90 -21.16
CA GLU A 85 -5.32 -9.88 -22.05
C GLU A 85 -5.12 -11.33 -21.58
N ARG A 86 -4.11 -11.58 -20.74
CA ARG A 86 -3.71 -12.92 -20.25
C ARG A 86 -4.25 -13.21 -18.86
N ASP A 87 -4.78 -12.20 -18.18
CA ASP A 87 -5.32 -12.32 -16.83
C ASP A 87 -6.70 -11.65 -16.74
N PRO A 88 -7.79 -12.42 -16.89
CA PRO A 88 -9.15 -11.89 -16.90
C PRO A 88 -9.66 -11.51 -15.48
N ARG A 89 -8.87 -11.72 -14.42
CA ARG A 89 -9.28 -11.38 -13.06
C ARG A 89 -9.49 -9.86 -12.90
N PRO A 90 -10.31 -9.45 -11.93
CA PRO A 90 -10.41 -8.04 -11.54
C PRO A 90 -9.03 -7.42 -11.20
N PRO A 91 -8.79 -6.13 -11.52
CA PRO A 91 -7.45 -5.52 -11.42
C PRO A 91 -6.82 -5.55 -10.03
N GLN A 92 -7.64 -5.52 -8.97
CA GLN A 92 -7.16 -5.58 -7.58
C GLN A 92 -6.38 -6.87 -7.26
N TYR A 93 -6.63 -7.97 -7.97
CA TYR A 93 -5.86 -9.20 -7.77
C TYR A 93 -4.42 -9.06 -8.27
N ARG A 94 -4.19 -8.31 -9.37
CA ARG A 94 -2.84 -8.01 -9.85
C ARG A 94 -2.08 -7.10 -8.89
N SER A 95 -2.75 -6.11 -8.32
CA SER A 95 -2.19 -5.28 -7.25
C SER A 95 -1.78 -6.11 -6.02
N LEU A 96 -2.62 -7.07 -5.62
CA LEU A 96 -2.30 -7.98 -4.52
C LEU A 96 -1.13 -8.92 -4.84
N ASP A 97 -1.05 -9.45 -6.07
CA ASP A 97 0.07 -10.29 -6.50
C ASP A 97 1.40 -9.51 -6.37
N VAL A 98 1.41 -8.24 -6.80
CA VAL A 98 2.57 -7.35 -6.62
C VAL A 98 2.88 -7.11 -5.13
N ALA A 99 1.85 -6.93 -4.28
CA ALA A 99 2.05 -6.76 -2.83
C ALA A 99 2.72 -7.99 -2.20
N LEU A 100 2.31 -9.20 -2.60
CA LEU A 100 2.94 -10.43 -2.16
C LEU A 100 4.40 -10.52 -2.60
N ASP A 101 4.71 -10.11 -3.83
CA ASP A 101 6.08 -10.10 -4.33
C ASP A 101 6.96 -9.10 -3.61
N VAL A 102 6.45 -7.90 -3.31
CA VAL A 102 7.13 -6.89 -2.49
C VAL A 102 7.44 -7.42 -1.09
N LEU A 103 6.45 -8.01 -0.41
CA LEU A 103 6.65 -8.60 0.91
C LEU A 103 7.74 -9.67 0.91
N LYS A 104 7.72 -10.59 -0.07
CA LYS A 104 8.74 -11.62 -0.22
C LYS A 104 10.13 -11.04 -0.47
N GLN A 105 10.25 -10.07 -1.39
CA GLN A 105 11.53 -9.43 -1.73
C GLN A 105 12.11 -8.66 -0.54
N ALA A 106 11.25 -8.05 0.29
CA ALA A 106 11.65 -7.34 1.49
C ALA A 106 11.89 -8.25 2.71
N GLY A 107 11.64 -9.56 2.59
CA GLY A 107 11.75 -10.51 3.72
C GLY A 107 10.68 -10.36 4.79
N LEU A 108 9.60 -9.60 4.53
CA LEU A 108 8.50 -9.31 5.45
C LEU A 108 7.49 -10.47 5.40
N THR A 109 7.67 -11.46 6.27
CA THR A 109 6.97 -12.76 6.14
C THR A 109 6.35 -13.29 7.43
N ARG A 110 6.60 -12.65 8.58
CA ARG A 110 6.19 -13.19 9.89
C ARG A 110 4.76 -12.84 10.26
N LYS A 111 4.44 -11.54 10.34
CA LYS A 111 3.10 -11.08 10.75
C LYS A 111 2.71 -9.81 10.00
N ILE A 112 1.74 -9.95 9.11
CA ILE A 112 1.31 -8.89 8.19
C ILE A 112 -0.15 -8.53 8.49
N GLY A 113 -0.41 -7.26 8.77
CA GLY A 113 -1.77 -6.77 8.91
C GLY A 113 -2.41 -6.57 7.54
N VAL A 114 -3.66 -6.98 7.37
CA VAL A 114 -4.42 -6.85 6.13
C VAL A 114 -5.79 -6.27 6.40
N GLU A 115 -6.32 -5.54 5.43
CA GLU A 115 -7.70 -5.05 5.48
C GLU A 115 -8.65 -6.15 4.97
N LEU A 116 -9.41 -6.74 5.90
CA LEU A 116 -10.38 -7.81 5.61
C LEU A 116 -11.68 -7.28 5.02
N ASN A 117 -12.06 -6.05 5.36
CA ASN A 117 -13.12 -5.30 4.71
C ASN A 117 -12.52 -4.01 4.10
N MET A 118 -13.24 -3.43 3.14
CA MET A 118 -12.88 -2.12 2.57
C MET A 118 -13.54 -0.96 3.32
N ASP A 119 -14.25 -1.26 4.40
CA ASP A 119 -14.62 -0.27 5.41
C ASP A 119 -13.35 0.03 6.24
N SER A 120 -13.32 1.13 6.96
CA SER A 120 -12.11 1.63 7.65
C SER A 120 -11.65 0.80 8.86
N ASN A 121 -12.06 -0.47 8.98
CA ASN A 121 -11.76 -1.37 10.10
C ASN A 121 -10.79 -2.48 9.67
N ALA A 122 -9.50 -2.32 10.00
CA ALA A 122 -8.56 -3.44 9.91
C ALA A 122 -8.81 -4.43 11.06
N GLU A 123 -8.98 -5.71 10.75
CA GLU A 123 -9.12 -6.80 11.71
C GLU A 123 -7.84 -7.66 11.71
N PHE A 124 -7.40 -8.10 12.89
CA PHE A 124 -6.20 -8.92 13.05
C PHE A 124 -6.56 -10.41 13.09
N LEU A 125 -5.87 -11.22 12.28
CA LEU A 125 -5.86 -12.69 12.39
C LEU A 125 -4.64 -13.16 13.20
#